data_AF-A0A960XCJ1-F1
#
_entry.id   AF-A0A960XCJ1-F1
#
_cell.length_a   1.000
_cell.length_b   1.000
_cell.length_c   1.000
_cell.angle_alpha   90.00
_cell.angle_beta   90.00
_cell.angle_gamma   90.00
#
_symmetry.space_group_name_H-M   'P 1'
#
loop_
_entity.id
_entity.type
_entity.pdbx_description
1 polymer ?
#
loop_
_entity_poly.entity_id
_entity_poly.type
_entity_poly.pdbx_seq_one_letter_code
_entity_poly.pdbx_strand_id
1 'polypeptide(L)'
;MKRVNLLPNLITAFGLACGLFVIFRTYTLPEQTPIYQLLFTSMLLILLAALADVLDGAVARILKHESEFGALFDSLSDAVSFGVAPSVLMLKALAPEHGTPLSFFCVVAAIAYSICGV
;
A
#
# COMPACT_ATOMS: atom_id res chain seq x y z
N MET A 1 -22.44 -21.20 -7.49
CA MET A 1 -21.75 -19.89 -7.58
C MET A 1 -21.28 -19.54 -6.17
N LYS A 2 -19.97 -19.59 -5.90
CA LYS A 2 -19.40 -19.32 -4.55
C LYS A 2 -19.85 -17.91 -4.12
N ARG A 3 -20.51 -17.77 -2.96
CA ARG A 3 -20.92 -16.47 -2.43
C ARG A 3 -19.65 -15.68 -2.14
N VAL A 4 -19.38 -14.66 -2.95
CA VAL A 4 -18.30 -13.71 -2.68
C VAL A 4 -18.77 -12.85 -1.51
N ASN A 5 -17.98 -12.79 -0.44
CA ASN A 5 -18.30 -12.00 0.74
C ASN A 5 -18.07 -10.53 0.42
N LEU A 6 -19.12 -9.86 -0.06
CA LEU A 6 -19.02 -8.51 -0.63
C LEU A 6 -18.52 -7.49 0.40
N LEU A 7 -18.91 -7.61 1.67
CA LEU A 7 -18.64 -6.58 2.69
C LEU A 7 -17.16 -6.54 3.13
N PRO A 8 -16.54 -7.65 3.61
CA PRO A 8 -15.11 -7.66 3.92
C PRO A 8 -14.26 -7.29 2.70
N ASN A 9 -14.56 -7.88 1.53
CA ASN A 9 -13.80 -7.61 0.31
C ASN A 9 -13.93 -6.15 -0.16
N LEU A 10 -15.03 -5.44 0.12
CA LEU A 10 -15.12 -4.02 -0.18
C LEU A 10 -14.20 -3.18 0.72
N ILE A 11 -14.04 -3.59 1.98
CA ILE A 11 -13.13 -2.92 2.92
C ILE A 11 -11.68 -3.18 2.50
N THR A 12 -11.32 -4.42 2.16
CA THR A 12 -10.00 -4.76 1.60
C THR A 12 -9.73 -3.98 0.31
N ALA A 13 -10.72 -3.86 -0.57
CA ALA A 13 -10.58 -3.09 -1.81
C ALA A 13 -10.35 -1.59 -1.55
N PHE A 14 -10.94 -1.05 -0.48
CA PHE A 14 -10.66 0.31 -0.05
C PHE A 14 -9.23 0.47 0.47
N GLY A 15 -8.74 -0.49 1.28
CA GLY A 15 -7.34 -0.52 1.71
C GLY A 15 -6.36 -0.51 0.54
N LEU A 16 -6.57 -1.42 -0.41
CA LEU A 16 -5.80 -1.48 -1.66
C LEU A 16 -5.88 -0.17 -2.46
N ALA A 17 -7.06 0.44 -2.55
CA ALA A 17 -7.24 1.71 -3.25
C ALA A 17 -6.42 2.84 -2.59
N CYS A 18 -6.33 2.87 -1.26
CA CYS A 18 -5.47 3.81 -0.54
C CYS A 18 -4.00 3.61 -0.90
N GLY A 19 -3.49 2.37 -0.88
CA GLY A 19 -2.12 2.04 -1.27
C GLY A 19 -1.80 2.44 -2.72
N LEU A 20 -2.68 2.12 -3.66
CA LEU A 20 -2.54 2.51 -5.07
C LEU A 20 -2.58 4.03 -5.26
N PHE A 21 -3.45 4.74 -4.51
CA PHE A 21 -3.54 6.19 -4.59
C PHE A 21 -2.23 6.86 -4.18
N VAL A 22 -1.56 6.34 -3.15
CA VAL A 22 -0.23 6.80 -2.72
C VAL A 22 0.80 6.63 -3.84
N ILE A 23 0.84 5.43 -4.45
CA ILE A 23 1.76 5.14 -5.56
C ILE A 23 1.52 6.10 -6.71
N PHE A 24 0.27 6.28 -7.16
CA PHE A 24 -0.06 7.16 -8.29
C PHE A 24 0.18 8.64 -7.97
N ARG A 25 -0.11 9.09 -6.75
CA ARG A 25 0.19 10.47 -6.31
C ARG A 25 1.67 10.78 -6.34
N THR A 26 2.51 9.80 -6.05
CA THR A 26 3.98 9.97 -6.06
C THR A 26 4.49 10.42 -7.44
N TYR A 27 3.83 10.00 -8.52
CA TYR A 27 4.24 10.33 -9.90
C TYR A 27 3.42 11.44 -10.57
N THR A 28 2.21 11.70 -10.10
CA THR A 28 1.31 12.71 -10.72
C THR A 28 1.48 14.11 -10.13
N LEU A 29 2.18 14.27 -9.00
CA LEU A 29 2.39 15.57 -8.38
C LEU A 29 3.33 16.47 -9.19
N PRO A 30 3.00 17.76 -9.36
CA PRO A 30 3.90 18.75 -9.96
C PRO A 30 5.23 18.84 -9.19
N GLU A 31 6.35 19.00 -9.89
CA GLU A 31 7.69 19.07 -9.27
C GLU A 31 7.85 20.20 -8.24
N GLN A 32 7.05 21.26 -8.36
CA GLN A 32 7.06 22.40 -7.43
C GLN A 32 6.32 22.12 -6.12
N THR A 33 5.65 20.96 -6.00
CA THR A 33 4.92 20.60 -4.78
C THR A 33 5.91 20.25 -3.69
N PRO A 34 5.81 20.87 -2.49
CA PRO A 34 6.74 20.57 -1.43
C PRO A 34 6.53 19.15 -0.92
N ILE A 35 7.63 18.43 -0.72
CA ILE A 35 7.63 16.99 -0.38
C ILE A 35 6.82 16.65 0.87
N TYR A 36 6.75 17.56 1.84
CA TYR A 36 5.99 17.34 3.08
C TYR A 36 4.48 17.13 2.81
N GLN A 37 3.92 17.72 1.75
CA GLN A 37 2.51 17.50 1.39
C GLN A 37 2.26 16.10 0.86
N LEU A 38 3.18 15.58 0.02
CA LEU A 38 3.13 14.20 -0.44
C LEU A 38 3.24 13.24 0.75
N LEU A 39 4.22 13.45 1.63
CA LEU A 39 4.45 12.60 2.79
C LEU A 39 3.26 12.62 3.76
N PHE A 40 2.70 13.80 4.06
CA PHE A 40 1.55 13.93 4.95
C PHE A 40 0.31 13.24 4.40
N THR A 41 -0.04 13.50 3.13
CA THR A 41 -1.20 12.84 2.50
C THR A 41 -1.02 11.33 2.39
N SER A 42 0.20 10.88 2.10
CA SER A 42 0.49 9.44 1.98
C SER A 42 0.46 8.73 3.32
N MET A 43 0.97 9.36 4.39
CA MET A 43 0.88 8.84 5.75
C MET A 43 -0.58 8.63 6.17
N LEU A 44 -1.45 9.61 5.91
CA LEU A 44 -2.89 9.48 6.22
C LEU A 44 -3.54 8.33 5.45
N LEU A 45 -3.21 8.16 4.18
CA LEU A 45 -3.76 7.07 3.35
C LEU A 45 -3.26 5.69 3.78
N ILE A 46 -1.99 5.55 4.12
CA ILE A 46 -1.44 4.29 4.65
C ILE A 46 -2.07 3.96 6.00
N LEU A 47 -2.29 4.96 6.86
CA LEU A 47 -3.00 4.77 8.13
C LEU A 47 -4.46 4.36 7.92
N LEU A 48 -5.14 4.94 6.92
CA LEU A 48 -6.50 4.52 6.53
C LEU A 48 -6.51 3.09 5.97
N ALA A 49 -5.49 2.68 5.20
CA ALA A 49 -5.36 1.31 4.73
C ALA A 49 -5.17 0.33 5.90
N ALA A 50 -4.33 0.69 6.89
CA ALA A 50 -4.14 -0.12 8.10
C ALA A 50 -5.42 -0.25 8.94
N LEU A 51 -6.22 0.83 9.00
CA LEU A 51 -7.52 0.76 9.65
C LEU A 51 -8.48 -0.15 8.87
N ALA A 52 -8.45 -0.11 7.53
CA ALA A 52 -9.28 -0.96 6.68
C ALA A 52 -8.96 -2.45 6.85
N ASP A 53 -7.67 -2.82 6.86
CA ASP A 53 -7.19 -4.18 7.14
C ASP A 53 -7.69 -4.71 8.50
N VAL A 54 -7.51 -3.94 9.58
CA VAL A 54 -8.04 -4.35 10.89
C VAL A 54 -9.56 -4.53 10.86
N LEU A 55 -10.28 -3.70 10.10
CA LEU A 55 -11.73 -3.76 9.99
C LEU A 55 -12.22 -4.93 9.13
N ASP A 56 -11.58 -5.25 8.00
CA ASP A 56 -12.04 -6.36 7.15
C ASP A 56 -11.87 -7.71 7.84
N GLY A 57 -10.77 -7.93 8.56
CA GLY A 57 -10.51 -9.12 9.35
C GLY A 57 -11.41 -9.19 10.58
N ALA A 58 -11.76 -8.06 11.20
CA ALA A 58 -12.77 -8.02 12.25
C ALA A 58 -14.17 -8.38 11.72
N VAL A 59 -14.57 -7.80 10.59
CA VAL A 59 -15.87 -8.03 9.96
C VAL A 59 -16.00 -9.48 9.45
N ALA A 60 -14.96 -10.04 8.84
CA ALA A 60 -14.93 -11.44 8.39
C ALA A 60 -15.13 -12.42 9.55
N ARG A 61 -14.46 -12.18 10.69
CA ARG A 61 -14.60 -12.98 11.92
C ARG A 61 -15.99 -12.87 12.53
N ILE A 62 -16.56 -11.67 12.63
CA ILE A 62 -17.91 -11.44 13.16
C ILE A 62 -18.96 -12.15 12.28
N LEU A 63 -18.80 -12.08 10.96
CA LEU A 63 -19.71 -12.72 10.01
C LEU A 63 -19.49 -14.24 9.90
N LYS A 64 -18.49 -14.82 10.58
CA LYS A 64 -18.06 -16.23 10.46
C LYS A 64 -17.90 -16.66 9.00
N HIS A 65 -17.45 -15.74 8.17
CA HIS A 65 -17.46 -15.84 6.72
C HIS A 65 -16.07 -15.51 6.20
N GLU A 66 -15.13 -16.40 6.48
CA GLU A 66 -13.79 -16.39 5.90
C GLU A 66 -13.84 -17.09 4.53
N SER A 67 -13.16 -16.51 3.53
CA SER A 67 -13.11 -17.09 2.19
C SER A 67 -11.69 -17.09 1.68
N GLU A 68 -11.32 -18.14 0.93
CA GLU A 68 -10.00 -18.29 0.31
C GLU A 68 -9.65 -17.09 -0.60
N PHE A 69 -10.65 -16.58 -1.32
CA PHE A 69 -10.49 -15.39 -2.16
C PHE A 69 -10.23 -14.13 -1.30
N GLY A 70 -10.99 -13.95 -0.23
CA GLY A 70 -10.81 -12.83 0.69
C GLY A 70 -9.41 -12.81 1.29
N ALA A 71 -8.92 -13.98 1.76
CA ALA A 71 -7.57 -14.10 2.30
C ALA A 71 -6.48 -13.76 1.27
N LEU A 72 -6.60 -14.25 0.03
CA LEU A 72 -5.64 -13.88 -1.02
C LEU A 72 -5.71 -12.39 -1.39
N PHE A 73 -6.92 -11.83 -1.40
CA PHE A 73 -7.14 -10.43 -1.73
C PHE A 73 -6.61 -9.50 -0.64
N ASP A 74 -6.75 -9.91 0.62
CA ASP A 74 -6.18 -9.25 1.80
C ASP A 74 -4.65 -9.21 1.74
N SER A 75 -4.00 -10.36 1.54
CA SER A 75 -2.55 -10.41 1.36
C SER A 75 -2.05 -9.56 0.17
N LEU A 76 -2.82 -9.49 -0.93
CA LEU A 76 -2.49 -8.60 -2.06
C LEU A 76 -2.62 -7.12 -1.66
N SER A 77 -3.67 -6.78 -0.91
CA SER A 77 -3.89 -5.42 -0.39
C SER A 77 -2.75 -4.99 0.52
N ASP A 78 -2.33 -5.86 1.45
CA ASP A 78 -1.22 -5.61 2.38
C ASP A 78 0.11 -5.44 1.67
N ALA A 79 0.42 -6.34 0.74
CA ALA A 79 1.61 -6.27 -0.10
C ALA A 79 1.74 -4.91 -0.80
N VAL A 80 0.64 -4.42 -1.38
CA VAL A 80 0.65 -3.13 -2.11
C VAL A 80 0.69 -1.95 -1.13
N SER A 81 -0.10 -1.99 -0.06
CA SER A 81 -0.32 -0.85 0.85
C SER A 81 0.84 -0.65 1.83
N PHE A 82 1.47 -1.74 2.30
CA PHE A 82 2.53 -1.70 3.31
C PHE A 82 3.89 -2.12 2.77
N GLY A 83 3.96 -2.94 1.72
CA GLY A 83 5.22 -3.27 1.04
C GLY A 83 5.60 -2.24 -0.02
N VAL A 84 4.77 -2.16 -1.07
CA VAL A 84 5.11 -1.39 -2.28
C VAL A 84 4.98 0.11 -2.08
N ALA A 85 3.85 0.60 -1.56
CA ALA A 85 3.61 2.04 -1.45
C ALA A 85 4.68 2.78 -0.60
N PRO A 86 5.10 2.28 0.57
CA PRO A 86 6.16 2.94 1.35
C PRO A 86 7.53 2.90 0.67
N SER A 87 7.87 1.83 -0.05
CA SER A 87 9.14 1.74 -0.79
C SER A 87 9.21 2.77 -1.92
N VAL A 88 8.09 2.97 -2.63
CA VAL A 88 7.96 3.99 -3.70
C VAL A 88 8.07 5.39 -3.13
N LEU A 89 7.43 5.66 -1.99
CA LEU A 89 7.56 6.94 -1.28
C LEU A 89 9.00 7.21 -0.84
N MET A 90 9.70 6.20 -0.32
CA MET A 90 11.09 6.32 0.09
C MET A 90 11.98 6.74 -1.10
N LEU A 91 11.83 6.08 -2.25
CA LEU A 91 12.60 6.42 -3.45
C LEU A 91 12.30 7.84 -3.94
N LYS A 92 11.03 8.27 -3.91
CA LYS A 92 10.66 9.64 -4.29
C LYS A 92 11.20 10.68 -3.30
N ALA A 93 11.17 10.38 -2.01
CA ALA A 93 11.61 11.31 -0.97
C ALA A 93 13.14 11.46 -0.93
N LEU A 94 13.89 10.37 -1.12
CA LEU A 94 15.35 10.40 -1.17
C LEU A 94 15.86 11.00 -2.48
N ALA A 95 15.15 10.81 -3.59
CA ALA A 95 15.49 11.31 -4.92
C ALA A 95 16.99 11.15 -5.26
N PRO A 96 17.57 9.93 -5.16
CA PRO A 96 18.99 9.72 -5.39
C PRO A 96 19.36 10.05 -6.84
N GLU A 97 20.55 10.62 -7.04
CA GLU A 97 21.05 10.93 -8.38
C GLU A 97 21.18 9.67 -9.24
N HIS A 98 20.65 9.73 -10.46
CA HIS A 98 20.64 8.62 -11.39
C HIS A 98 22.05 8.17 -11.76
N GLY A 99 22.27 6.84 -11.83
CA GLY A 99 23.55 6.26 -12.24
C GLY A 99 24.63 6.23 -11.14
N THR A 100 24.31 6.69 -9.93
CA THR A 100 25.22 6.59 -8.78
C THR A 100 25.13 5.22 -8.10
N PRO A 101 26.20 4.73 -7.45
CA PRO A 101 26.13 3.53 -6.62
C PRO A 101 25.04 3.64 -5.54
N LEU A 102 24.82 4.84 -4.99
CA LEU A 102 23.77 5.11 -4.02
C LEU A 102 22.37 4.80 -4.58
N SER A 103 22.06 5.26 -5.81
CA SER A 103 20.78 4.96 -6.46
C SER A 103 20.54 3.46 -6.61
N PHE A 104 21.58 2.70 -6.94
CA PHE A 104 21.51 1.23 -7.01
C PHE A 104 21.16 0.62 -5.65
N PHE A 105 21.87 1.01 -4.59
CA PHE A 105 21.58 0.50 -3.23
C PHE A 105 20.20 0.91 -2.73
N CYS A 106 19.73 2.13 -3.02
CA CYS A 106 18.38 2.56 -2.67
C CYS A 106 17.30 1.72 -3.35
N VAL A 107 17.48 1.40 -4.64
CA VAL A 107 16.53 0.53 -5.38
C VAL A 107 16.55 -0.89 -4.84
N VAL A 108 17.74 -1.46 -4.58
CA VAL A 108 17.86 -2.79 -3.97
C VAL A 108 17.19 -2.84 -2.60
N ALA A 109 17.39 -1.81 -1.77
CA ALA A 109 16.75 -1.70 -0.47
C ALA A 109 15.21 -1.59 -0.59
N ALA A 110 14.70 -0.81 -1.55
CA ALA A 110 13.27 -0.68 -1.81
C ALA A 110 12.64 -2.01 -2.26
N ILE A 111 13.33 -2.77 -3.11
CA ILE A 111 12.91 -4.11 -3.54
C ILE A 111 12.91 -5.08 -2.34
N ALA A 112 14.00 -5.11 -1.56
CA ALA A 112 14.10 -5.96 -0.39
C ALA A 112 12.99 -5.67 0.63
N TYR A 113 12.72 -4.38 0.90
CA TYR A 113 11.62 -3.96 1.76
C TYR A 113 10.27 -4.44 1.23
N SER A 114 10.00 -4.24 -0.07
CA SER A 114 8.74 -4.63 -0.69
C SER A 114 8.50 -6.14 -0.62
N ILE A 115 9.55 -6.94 -0.78
CA ILE A 115 9.47 -8.41 -0.69
C ILE A 115 9.20 -8.86 0.75
N CYS A 116 9.80 -8.19 1.74
CA CYS A 116 9.57 -8.52 3.15
C CYS A 116 8.17 -8.10 3.66
N GLY A 117 7.50 -7.18 2.96
CA GLY A 117 6.15 -6.72 3.28
C GLY A 117 5.02 -7.57 2.67
N VAL A 118 5.36 -8.67 1.98
CA VAL A 118 4.47 -9.68 1.40
C VAL A 118 4.59 -10.95 2.22
#